data_AF-A0A6I3UZZ9-F1
#
_entry.id   AF-A0A6I3UZZ9-F1
#
_cell.length_a   1.000
_cell.length_b   1.000
_cell.length_c   1.000
_cell.angle_alpha   90.00
_cell.angle_beta   90.00
_cell.angle_gamma   90.00
#
_symmetry.space_group_name_H-M   'P 1'
#
loop_
_entity.id
_entity.type
_entity.pdbx_description
1 polymer ?
#
loop_
_entity_poly.entity_id
_entity_poly.type
_entity_poly.pdbx_seq_one_letter_code
_entity_poly.pdbx_strand_id
1 'polypeptide(L)' 'MKHTLETINSRTQWFREARFGMFIHWGLYSIPGKGEWIRGHQKLSIEDYEPYFRAFDPKEYNPREWAKQAKAAG' A
#
# COMPACT_ATOMS: atom_id res chain seq x y z
N MET A 1 7.89 -17.73 20.47
CA MET A 1 6.60 -17.31 21.05
C MET A 1 5.56 -18.40 20.81
N LYS A 2 4.86 -18.89 21.84
CA LYS A 2 3.78 -19.86 21.65
C LYS A 2 2.52 -19.10 21.20
N HIS A 3 2.05 -19.36 19.97
CA HIS A 3 0.83 -18.77 19.43
C HIS A 3 -0.37 -19.65 19.80
N THR A 4 -0.91 -19.46 21.01
CA THR A 4 -2.16 -20.11 21.41
C THR A 4 -3.34 -19.47 20.69
N LEU A 5 -4.46 -20.21 20.56
CA LEU A 5 -5.69 -19.66 20.00
C LEU A 5 -6.17 -18.42 20.77
N GLU A 6 -6.01 -18.42 22.09
CA GLU A 6 -6.31 -17.28 22.95
C GLU A 6 -5.52 -16.02 22.57
N THR A 7 -4.19 -16.14 22.43
CA THR A 7 -3.33 -15.03 22.02
C THR A 7 -3.65 -14.52 20.61
N ILE A 8 -4.01 -15.42 19.68
CA ILE A 8 -4.43 -15.04 18.33
C ILE A 8 -5.77 -14.30 18.35
N ASN A 9 -6.75 -14.80 19.10
CA ASN A 9 -8.08 -14.21 19.16
C ASN A 9 -8.08 -12.84 19.84
N SER A 10 -7.27 -12.67 20.89
CA SER A 10 -7.11 -11.40 21.59
C SER A 10 -6.46 -10.34 20.69
N ARG A 11 -5.32 -10.64 20.06
CA ARG A 11 -4.61 -9.65 19.19
C ARG A 11 -5.37 -9.28 17.92
N THR A 12 -6.26 -10.16 17.44
CA THR A 12 -7.07 -9.94 16.23
C THR A 12 -8.49 -9.45 16.53
N GLN A 13 -8.85 -9.24 17.80
CA GLN A 13 -10.18 -8.80 18.18
C GLN A 13 -10.55 -7.48 17.49
N TRP A 14 -9.73 -6.44 17.62
CA TRP A 14 -9.97 -5.13 17.00
C TRP A 14 -10.11 -5.23 15.47
N PHE A 15 -9.33 -6.09 14.81
CA PHE A 15 -9.38 -6.27 13.36
C PHE A 15 -10.70 -6.91 12.92
N ARG A 16 -11.16 -7.93 13.66
CA ARG A 16 -12.46 -8.56 13.45
C ARG A 16 -13.61 -7.61 13.73
N GLU A 17 -13.47 -6.72 14.70
CA GLU A 17 -14.48 -5.70 15.06
C GLU A 17 -14.53 -4.53 14.08
N ALA A 18 -13.38 -4.09 13.56
CA ALA A 18 -13.27 -2.95 12.64
C ALA A 18 -13.94 -3.21 11.29
N ARG A 19 -13.94 -4.47 10.81
CA ARG A 19 -14.60 -4.99 9.57
C ARG A 19 -14.15 -4.38 8.24
N PHE A 20 -13.85 -3.10 8.18
CA PHE A 20 -13.55 -2.33 7.00
C PHE A 20 -12.26 -1.55 7.18
N GLY A 21 -11.52 -1.35 6.09
CA GLY A 21 -10.25 -0.65 6.12
C GLY A 21 -9.80 -0.27 4.72
N MET A 22 -8.92 0.73 4.64
CA MET A 22 -8.35 1.19 3.37
C MET A 22 -7.06 0.44 3.06
N PHE A 23 -6.94 -0.05 1.83
CA PHE A 23 -5.67 -0.54 1.27
C PHE A 23 -5.15 0.47 0.24
N ILE A 24 -3.91 0.92 0.38
CA ILE A 24 -3.26 1.84 -0.56
C ILE A 24 -2.10 1.12 -1.25
N HIS A 25 -2.16 1.00 -2.58
CA HIS A 25 -1.03 0.58 -3.42
C HIS A 25 -0.38 1.82 -4.04
N TRP A 26 0.79 2.19 -3.54
CA TRP A 26 1.53 3.35 -4.02
C TRP A 26 3.03 3.08 -4.10
N GLY A 27 3.67 3.60 -5.15
CA GLY A 27 5.12 3.48 -5.35
C GLY A 27 5.52 3.88 -6.76
N LEU A 28 6.72 3.47 -7.18
CA LEU A 28 7.28 3.83 -8.50
C LEU A 28 6.39 3.42 -9.67
N TYR A 29 5.66 2.31 -9.53
CA TYR A 29 4.73 1.80 -10.55
C TYR A 29 3.54 2.73 -10.82
N SER A 30 3.26 3.68 -9.91
CA SER A 30 2.24 4.70 -10.11
C SER A 30 2.62 5.69 -11.22
N ILE A 31 3.92 5.86 -11.53
CA ILE A 31 4.38 6.73 -12.63
C ILE A 31 3.99 6.15 -14.01
N PRO A 32 4.32 4.88 -14.36
CA PRO A 32 3.88 4.31 -15.62
C PRO A 32 2.39 3.93 -15.65
N GLY A 33 1.75 3.76 -14.49
CA GLY A 33 0.29 3.53 -14.40
C GLY A 33 -0.19 2.18 -14.95
N LYS A 34 0.67 1.14 -14.96
CA LYS A 34 0.36 -0.19 -15.53
C LYS A 34 0.36 -1.33 -14.49
N GLY A 35 0.05 -1.01 -13.25
CA GLY A 35 0.05 -1.97 -12.12
C GLY A 35 1.45 -2.23 -11.55
N GLU A 36 1.48 -2.73 -10.31
CA GLU A 36 2.70 -2.94 -9.53
C GLU A 36 3.61 -4.03 -10.10
N TRP A 37 3.05 -4.97 -10.87
CA TRP A 37 3.79 -6.07 -11.51
C TRP A 37 4.41 -5.71 -12.86
N ILE A 38 4.38 -4.45 -13.29
CA ILE A 38 4.86 -4.00 -14.62
C ILE A 38 6.27 -4.53 -14.94
N ARG A 39 7.20 -4.53 -13.97
CA ARG A 39 8.57 -5.04 -14.18
C ARG A 39 8.60 -6.50 -14.58
N GLY A 40 7.78 -7.33 -13.92
CA GLY A 40 7.67 -8.76 -14.23
C GLY A 40 6.96 -8.99 -15.56
N HIS A 41 5.82 -8.33 -15.78
CA HIS A 41 5.02 -8.49 -17.00
C HIS A 41 5.75 -8.03 -18.27
N GLN A 42 6.55 -6.96 -18.17
CA GLN A 42 7.27 -6.37 -19.30
C GLN A 42 8.76 -6.73 -19.31
N LYS A 43 9.22 -7.55 -18.36
CA LYS A 43 10.63 -7.96 -18.22
C LYS A 43 11.61 -6.78 -18.18
N LEU A 44 11.23 -5.69 -17.51
CA LEU A 44 12.05 -4.50 -17.38
C LEU A 44 13.28 -4.81 -16.50
N SER A 45 14.46 -4.43 -16.98
CA SER A 45 15.67 -4.49 -16.16
C SER A 45 15.60 -3.49 -14.99
N ILE A 46 16.65 -3.42 -14.17
CA ILE A 46 16.74 -2.37 -13.14
C ILE A 46 16.95 -1.02 -13.82
N GLU A 47 17.82 -0.98 -14.83
CA GLU A 47 18.16 0.20 -15.61
C GLU A 47 16.96 0.76 -16.35
N ASP A 48 16.08 -0.10 -16.88
CA ASP A 48 14.82 0.32 -17.50
C ASP A 48 13.84 0.97 -16.50
N TYR A 49 13.93 0.60 -15.22
CA TYR A 49 13.02 1.04 -14.17
C TYR A 49 13.54 2.22 -13.34
N GLU A 50 14.85 2.40 -13.31
CA GLU A 50 15.58 3.49 -12.65
C GLU A 50 15.06 4.90 -13.00
N PRO A 51 14.61 5.21 -14.25
CA PRO A 51 14.03 6.51 -14.55
C PRO A 51 12.83 6.85 -13.67
N TYR A 52 12.00 5.86 -13.31
CA TYR A 52 10.87 6.09 -12.40
C TYR A 52 11.33 6.42 -11.00
N PHE A 53 12.43 5.83 -10.51
CA PHE A 53 13.01 6.17 -9.22
C PHE A 53 13.47 7.64 -9.20
N ARG A 54 14.18 8.08 -10.23
CA ARG A 54 14.69 9.45 -10.34
C ARG A 54 13.57 10.50 -10.50
N ALA A 55 12.47 10.12 -11.15
CA ALA A 55 11.31 10.99 -11.35
C ALA A 55 10.32 10.99 -10.18
N PHE A 56 10.51 10.13 -9.16
CA PHE A 56 9.53 9.98 -8.08
C PHE A 56 9.57 11.16 -7.11
N ASP A 57 8.71 12.14 -7.36
CA ASP A 57 8.58 13.36 -6.57
C ASP A 57 7.09 13.75 -6.42
N PRO A 58 6.35 13.11 -5.50
CA PRO A 58 4.91 13.28 -5.40
C PRO A 58 4.53 14.59 -4.70
N LYS A 59 4.50 15.69 -5.46
CA LYS A 59 4.26 17.05 -4.96
C LYS A 59 2.97 17.22 -4.17
N GLU A 60 1.91 16.53 -4.57
CA GLU A 60 0.58 16.61 -3.95
C GLU A 60 0.38 15.55 -2.85
N TYR A 61 1.44 14.92 -2.36
CA TYR A 61 1.35 13.92 -1.30
C TYR A 61 0.93 14.56 0.02
N ASN A 62 -0.32 14.31 0.43
CA ASN A 62 -0.88 14.74 1.69
C ASN A 62 -1.59 13.58 2.41
N PRO A 63 -0.88 12.79 3.24
CA PRO A 63 -1.46 11.64 3.91
C PRO A 63 -2.50 12.02 4.97
N ARG A 64 -2.50 13.29 5.45
CA ARG A 64 -3.55 13.77 6.37
C ARG A 64 -4.89 13.85 5.66
N GLU A 65 -4.88 14.27 4.39
CA GLU A 65 -6.10 14.29 3.58
C GLU A 65 -6.58 12.87 3.27
N TRP A 66 -5.66 11.95 2.94
CA TRP A 66 -6.03 10.53 2.76
C TRP A 66 -6.65 9.94 4.03
N ALA A 67 -6.09 10.23 5.21
CA ALA A 67 -6.65 9.77 6.48
C ALA A 67 -8.03 10.37 6.78
N LYS A 68 -8.27 11.64 6.43
CA LYS A 68 -9.60 12.27 6.53
C LYS A 68 -10.61 11.56 5.62
N GLN A 69 -10.23 11.26 4.38
CA GLN A 69 -11.06 10.52 3.44
C GLN A 69 -11.35 9.11 3.91
N ALA A 70 -10.35 8.42 4.48
CA ALA A 70 -10.50 7.11 5.13
C ALA A 70 -11.63 7.14 6.16
N LYS A 71 -11.51 8.07 7.10
CA LYS A 71 -12.43 8.23 8.22
C LYS A 71 -13.83 8.62 7.76
N ALA A 72 -13.93 9.41 6.70
CA ALA A 72 -15.21 9.80 6.13
C ALA A 72 -15.94 8.63 5.44
N ALA A 73 -15.19 7.62 4.96
CA ALA A 73 -15.74 6.45 4.29
C ALA A 73 -16.27 5.36 5.26
N GLY A 74 -15.86 5.38 6.53
CA GLY A 74 -16.26 4.43 7.57
C GLY A 74 -15.10 4.02 8.46
#